data_AF-A2EPZ1-F1
#
_entry.id   AF-A2EPZ1-F1
#
_cell.length_a   1.000
_cell.length_b   1.000
_cell.length_c   1.000
_cell.angle_alpha   90.00
_cell.angle_beta   90.00
_cell.angle_gamma   90.00
#
_symmetry.space_group_name_H-M   'P 1'
#
loop_
_entity.id
_entity.type
_entity.pdbx_description
1 polymer ?
#
loop_
_entity_poly.entity_id
_entity_poly.type
_entity_poly.pdbx_seq_one_letter_code
_entity_poly.pdbx_strand_id
1 'polypeptide(L)'
;MAVETTNCMYNNTYRDENNNCVCLPGYFNDPEKGINDCYTCKDGCHSMALCVHPGICICAQGLIGDGQKCWFPLPKQYVFDIPEPLETGGYNLTIKVRHPKNHIVYKLYCQIGGEIFESHSFNVTVAYFIIPMSIYGYQNITISYDKMNWSPDVKRIYFQKTYSHQFINESTPFVFALLVVVLIGTCLLHGKGAIFDKEEEIPLPHVTDNAK
;
A
#
# COMPACT_ATOMS: atom_id res chain seq x y z
N MET A 1 23.03 -18.83 -38.34
CA MET A 1 22.30 -19.99 -38.91
C MET A 1 21.48 -19.44 -40.07
N ALA A 2 21.76 -19.86 -41.29
CA ALA A 2 20.96 -19.47 -42.45
C ALA A 2 19.75 -20.41 -42.51
N VAL A 3 18.54 -19.86 -42.42
CA VAL A 3 17.29 -20.61 -42.54
C VAL A 3 17.08 -20.86 -44.03
N GLU A 4 17.20 -22.11 -44.49
CA GLU A 4 16.82 -22.51 -45.85
C GLU A 4 15.32 -22.31 -46.03
N THR A 5 14.93 -21.35 -46.86
CA THR A 5 13.53 -21.06 -47.21
C THR A 5 12.99 -22.17 -48.13
N THR A 6 12.60 -23.30 -47.56
CA THR A 6 11.71 -24.24 -48.26
C THR A 6 10.33 -23.60 -48.36
N ASN A 7 9.93 -23.34 -49.61
CA ASN A 7 9.06 -22.24 -50.01
C ASN A 7 7.61 -22.42 -49.53
N CYS A 8 7.23 -21.72 -48.46
CA CYS A 8 5.82 -21.54 -48.14
C CYS A 8 5.14 -20.72 -49.24
N MET A 9 3.88 -21.04 -49.55
CA MET A 9 3.16 -20.46 -50.71
C MET A 9 2.88 -18.95 -50.58
N TYR A 10 2.90 -18.41 -49.35
CA TYR A 10 2.45 -17.06 -49.04
C TYR A 10 3.60 -16.14 -48.66
N ASN A 11 3.47 -14.85 -48.99
CA ASN A 11 4.49 -13.85 -48.69
C ASN A 11 4.73 -13.72 -47.17
N ASN A 12 5.96 -13.41 -46.79
CA ASN A 12 6.38 -13.19 -45.40
C ASN A 12 6.15 -14.40 -44.48
N THR A 13 6.27 -15.61 -45.01
CA THR A 13 6.21 -16.86 -44.25
C THR A 13 7.50 -17.67 -44.40
N TYR A 14 7.78 -18.54 -43.43
CA TYR A 14 8.84 -19.54 -43.49
C TYR A 14 8.38 -20.85 -42.86
N ARG A 15 9.05 -21.97 -43.15
CA ARG A 15 8.79 -23.27 -42.52
C ARG A 15 9.52 -23.36 -41.18
N ASP A 16 8.78 -23.69 -40.12
CA ASP A 16 9.35 -23.98 -38.81
C ASP A 16 9.96 -25.40 -38.74
N GLU A 17 10.54 -25.76 -37.60
CA GLU A 17 11.13 -27.10 -37.35
C GLU A 17 10.11 -28.25 -37.46
N ASN A 18 8.82 -27.94 -37.30
CA ASN A 18 7.71 -28.88 -37.41
C ASN A 18 7.12 -28.94 -38.82
N ASN A 19 7.78 -28.30 -39.80
CA ASN A 19 7.35 -28.27 -41.20
C ASN A 19 6.05 -27.47 -41.44
N ASN A 20 5.64 -26.61 -40.50
CA ASN A 20 4.50 -25.72 -40.61
C ASN A 20 4.92 -24.36 -41.19
N CYS A 21 4.08 -23.75 -42.02
CA CYS A 21 4.29 -22.37 -42.43
C CYS A 21 3.87 -21.42 -41.31
N VAL A 22 4.79 -20.55 -40.91
CA VAL A 22 4.60 -19.52 -39.87
C VAL A 22 5.07 -18.17 -40.41
N CYS A 23 4.53 -17.06 -39.88
CA CYS A 23 4.95 -15.73 -40.31
C CYS A 23 6.42 -15.48 -39.94
N LEU A 24 7.15 -14.77 -40.81
CA LEU A 24 8.51 -14.28 -40.50
C LEU A 24 8.49 -13.46 -39.20
N PRO A 25 9.59 -13.46 -38.41
CA PRO A 25 9.67 -12.64 -37.19
C PRO A 25 9.30 -11.18 -37.45
N GLY A 26 8.34 -10.64 -36.69
CA GLY A 26 7.81 -9.28 -36.85
C GLY A 26 6.60 -9.14 -37.78
N TYR A 27 6.14 -10.25 -38.38
CA TYR A 27 4.87 -10.35 -39.09
C TYR A 27 3.84 -11.12 -38.27
N PHE A 28 2.57 -10.77 -38.44
CA PHE A 28 1.44 -11.35 -37.73
C PHE A 28 0.47 -11.94 -38.75
N ASN A 29 -0.17 -13.06 -38.41
CA ASN A 29 -1.25 -13.64 -39.21
C ASN A 29 -2.60 -13.08 -38.75
N ASP A 30 -3.51 -12.86 -39.69
CA ASP A 30 -4.90 -12.56 -39.38
C ASP A 30 -5.61 -13.84 -38.90
N PRO A 31 -6.22 -13.88 -37.70
CA PRO A 31 -6.93 -15.06 -37.21
C PRO A 31 -8.03 -15.55 -38.16
N GLU A 32 -8.67 -14.65 -38.90
CA GLU A 32 -9.76 -14.99 -39.82
C GLU A 32 -9.25 -15.54 -41.15
N LYS A 33 -8.09 -15.06 -41.64
CA LYS A 33 -7.50 -15.47 -42.92
C LYS A 33 -6.44 -16.55 -42.79
N GLY A 34 -5.97 -16.83 -41.57
CA GLY A 34 -4.92 -17.79 -41.28
C GLY A 34 -3.55 -17.33 -41.80
N ILE A 35 -2.66 -18.30 -42.07
CA ILE A 35 -1.28 -18.06 -42.51
C ILE A 35 -1.15 -17.41 -43.90
N ASN A 36 -2.26 -17.27 -44.62
CA ASN A 36 -2.28 -16.83 -46.00
C ASN A 36 -1.96 -15.33 -46.17
N ASP A 37 -2.01 -14.57 -45.06
CA ASP A 37 -1.86 -13.11 -45.05
C ASP A 37 -1.03 -12.67 -43.85
N CYS A 38 0.30 -12.86 -43.91
CA CYS A 38 1.24 -12.36 -42.91
C CYS A 38 1.56 -10.88 -43.16
N TYR A 39 1.18 -10.03 -42.21
CA TYR A 39 1.27 -8.58 -42.35
C TYR A 39 2.15 -7.95 -41.26
N THR A 40 2.56 -6.71 -41.53
CA THR A 40 3.25 -5.86 -40.55
C THR A 40 2.68 -4.45 -40.63
N CYS A 41 2.81 -3.69 -39.55
CA CYS A 41 2.42 -2.27 -39.54
C CYS A 41 3.59 -1.45 -40.08
N LYS A 42 3.47 -1.04 -41.35
CA LYS A 42 4.54 -0.45 -42.16
C LYS A 42 5.17 0.80 -41.54
N ASP A 43 4.39 1.60 -40.81
CA ASP A 43 4.84 2.86 -40.20
C ASP A 43 5.28 2.70 -38.73
N GLY A 44 5.29 1.46 -38.22
CA GLY A 44 5.45 1.17 -36.80
C GLY A 44 4.19 1.55 -36.00
N CYS A 45 3.86 0.74 -35.00
CA CYS A 45 2.88 1.14 -34.00
C CYS A 45 3.60 1.79 -32.81
N HIS A 46 2.86 2.52 -31.97
CA HIS A 46 3.38 2.91 -30.66
C HIS A 46 3.90 1.67 -29.91
N SER A 47 4.92 1.83 -29.06
CA SER A 47 5.48 0.71 -28.27
C SER A 47 4.48 0.04 -27.33
N MET A 48 3.35 0.71 -27.06
CA MET A 48 2.23 0.23 -26.26
C MET A 48 0.97 -0.06 -27.09
N ALA A 49 1.12 -0.21 -28.41
CA ALA A 49 0.06 -0.58 -29.32
C ALA A 49 0.33 -1.96 -29.96
N LEU A 50 -0.74 -2.56 -30.44
CA LEU A 50 -0.76 -3.83 -31.14
C LEU A 50 -1.14 -3.56 -32.60
N CYS A 51 -0.43 -4.20 -33.52
CA CYS A 51 -0.80 -4.22 -34.94
C CYS A 51 -1.88 -5.27 -35.14
N VAL A 52 -3.11 -4.85 -35.43
CA VAL A 52 -4.26 -5.78 -35.58
C VAL A 52 -4.61 -6.08 -37.03
N HIS A 53 -4.12 -5.26 -37.95
CA HIS A 53 -4.30 -5.41 -39.40
C HIS A 53 -3.19 -4.58 -40.09
N PRO A 54 -2.84 -4.84 -41.37
CA PRO A 54 -1.86 -4.02 -42.07
C PRO A 54 -2.19 -2.53 -41.99
N GLY A 55 -1.29 -1.76 -41.37
CA GLY A 55 -1.43 -0.31 -41.16
C GLY A 55 -2.39 0.11 -40.05
N ILE A 56 -3.03 -0.82 -39.33
CA ILE A 56 -3.97 -0.52 -38.24
C ILE A 56 -3.32 -0.90 -36.90
N CYS A 57 -3.03 0.13 -36.11
CA CYS A 57 -2.56 0.00 -34.74
C CYS A 57 -3.71 0.27 -33.77
N ILE A 58 -3.85 -0.57 -32.75
CA ILE A 58 -4.78 -0.35 -31.63
C ILE A 58 -3.97 -0.34 -30.35
N CYS A 59 -4.23 0.61 -29.46
CA CYS A 59 -3.56 0.62 -28.16
C CYS A 59 -3.79 -0.69 -27.40
N ALA A 60 -2.76 -1.19 -26.73
CA ALA A 60 -2.88 -2.40 -25.94
C ALA A 60 -3.96 -2.24 -24.85
N GLN A 61 -4.45 -3.38 -24.36
CA GLN A 61 -5.56 -3.41 -23.43
C GLN A 61 -5.27 -2.55 -22.18
N GLY A 62 -6.22 -1.67 -21.83
CA GLY A 62 -6.04 -0.73 -20.71
C GLY A 62 -5.31 0.57 -21.08
N LEU A 63 -5.12 0.87 -22.36
CA LEU A 63 -4.61 2.16 -22.84
C LEU A 63 -5.64 2.82 -23.75
N ILE A 64 -5.52 4.14 -23.95
CA ILE A 64 -6.34 4.93 -24.87
C ILE A 64 -5.45 5.66 -25.87
N GLY A 65 -6.00 5.96 -27.05
CA GLY A 65 -5.31 6.68 -28.11
C GLY A 65 -5.67 6.16 -29.51
N ASP A 66 -4.84 6.49 -30.49
CA ASP A 66 -5.04 6.18 -31.92
C ASP A 66 -4.12 5.04 -32.42
N GLY A 67 -3.42 4.35 -31.51
CA GLY A 67 -2.46 3.29 -31.83
C GLY A 67 -1.08 3.81 -32.24
N GLN A 68 -0.97 5.08 -32.63
CA GLN A 68 0.29 5.78 -32.87
C GLN A 68 0.77 6.53 -31.63
N LYS A 69 -0.18 6.95 -30.80
CA LYS A 69 0.02 7.44 -29.44
C LYS A 69 -0.89 6.64 -28.53
N CYS A 70 -0.32 6.04 -27.50
CA CYS A 70 -1.07 5.32 -26.49
C CYS A 70 -0.64 5.79 -25.12
N TRP A 71 -1.60 5.96 -24.21
CA TRP A 71 -1.33 6.37 -22.84
C TRP A 71 -2.37 5.80 -21.88
N PHE A 72 -2.02 5.73 -20.61
CA PHE A 72 -2.96 5.33 -19.57
C PHE A 72 -3.97 6.47 -19.35
N PRO A 73 -5.28 6.19 -19.37
CA PRO A 73 -6.26 7.23 -19.08
C PRO A 73 -6.13 7.68 -17.63
N LEU A 74 -6.47 8.94 -17.35
CA LEU A 74 -6.55 9.37 -15.97
C LEU A 74 -7.80 8.78 -15.28
N PRO A 75 -7.68 8.31 -14.02
CA PRO A 75 -8.84 7.93 -13.23
C PRO A 75 -9.75 9.15 -13.02
N LYS A 76 -10.99 9.11 -13.53
CA LYS A 76 -11.91 10.27 -13.50
C LYS A 76 -12.89 10.27 -12.32
N GLN A 77 -13.25 9.09 -11.82
CA GLN A 77 -14.27 8.95 -10.78
C GLN A 77 -13.91 7.79 -9.87
N TYR A 78 -13.81 8.07 -8.58
CA TYR A 78 -13.50 7.06 -7.57
C TYR A 78 -14.16 7.45 -6.25
N VAL A 79 -14.54 6.43 -5.51
CA VAL A 79 -15.14 6.54 -4.18
C VAL A 79 -14.23 5.78 -3.23
N PHE A 80 -13.79 6.47 -2.19
CA PHE A 80 -13.10 5.84 -1.08
C PHE A 80 -14.16 5.23 -0.18
N ASP A 81 -14.11 3.92 -0.01
CA ASP A 81 -14.92 3.22 0.96
C ASP A 81 -14.09 3.05 2.22
N ILE A 82 -14.20 4.06 3.08
CA ILE A 82 -13.42 4.18 4.30
C ILE A 82 -14.41 4.26 5.45
N PRO A 83 -14.34 3.35 6.43
CA PRO A 83 -15.10 3.52 7.66
C PRO A 83 -14.57 4.77 8.39
N GLU A 84 -15.41 5.78 8.54
CA GLU A 84 -15.14 6.93 9.42
C GLU A 84 -15.73 6.63 10.81
N PRO A 85 -14.97 6.82 11.91
CA PRO A 85 -13.57 7.25 11.98
C PRO A 85 -12.57 6.12 11.68
N LEU A 86 -11.46 6.48 11.02
CA LEU A 86 -10.33 5.56 10.80
C LEU A 86 -9.55 5.36 12.09
N GLU A 87 -9.79 4.23 12.75
CA GLU A 87 -8.76 3.62 13.59
C GLU A 87 -7.53 3.28 12.72
N THR A 88 -6.36 3.02 13.30
CA THR A 88 -5.09 3.56 12.77
C THR A 88 -4.13 2.48 12.31
N GLY A 89 -3.73 2.53 11.04
CA GLY A 89 -2.65 1.73 10.46
C GLY A 89 -2.88 0.22 10.35
N GLY A 90 -2.44 -0.40 9.25
CA GLY A 90 -2.72 -1.82 8.96
C GLY A 90 -4.14 -2.06 8.43
N TYR A 91 -4.82 -1.01 8.00
CA TYR A 91 -6.16 -1.09 7.43
C TYR A 91 -6.08 -1.41 5.95
N ASN A 92 -7.05 -2.19 5.51
CA ASN A 92 -7.35 -2.37 4.09
C ASN A 92 -8.13 -1.15 3.62
N LEU A 93 -7.44 -0.21 2.99
CA LEU A 93 -8.08 0.89 2.27
C LEU A 93 -8.73 0.32 1.00
N THR A 94 -10.05 0.41 0.94
CA THR A 94 -10.82 -0.04 -0.23
C THR A 94 -11.16 1.17 -1.09
N ILE A 95 -10.66 1.18 -2.32
CA ILE A 95 -10.97 2.21 -3.31
C ILE A 95 -11.84 1.59 -4.40
N LYS A 96 -13.06 2.09 -4.52
CA LYS A 96 -13.97 1.74 -5.62
C LYS A 96 -13.74 2.72 -6.76
N VAL A 97 -13.23 2.24 -7.89
CA VAL A 97 -12.94 3.07 -9.06
C VAL A 97 -13.97 2.79 -10.14
N ARG A 98 -14.51 3.86 -10.73
CA ARG A 98 -15.40 3.75 -11.88
C ARG A 98 -14.59 3.96 -13.15
N HIS A 99 -14.43 2.89 -13.92
CA HIS A 99 -13.70 2.91 -15.17
C HIS A 99 -14.61 3.27 -16.35
N PRO A 100 -14.06 3.85 -17.43
CA PRO A 100 -14.74 3.92 -18.72
C PRO A 100 -15.16 2.52 -19.17
N LYS A 101 -16.28 2.42 -19.91
CA LYS A 101 -16.67 1.15 -20.54
C LYS A 101 -15.51 0.63 -21.41
N ASN A 102 -15.26 -0.68 -21.38
CA ASN A 102 -14.22 -1.38 -22.14
C ASN A 102 -12.78 -1.09 -21.71
N HIS A 103 -12.56 -0.56 -20.50
CA HIS A 103 -11.23 -0.37 -19.96
C HIS A 103 -10.91 -1.43 -18.91
N ILE A 104 -9.90 -2.26 -19.18
CA ILE A 104 -9.40 -3.25 -18.23
C ILE A 104 -8.14 -2.68 -17.58
N VAL A 105 -8.18 -2.54 -16.27
CA VAL A 105 -7.05 -2.10 -15.45
C VAL A 105 -6.47 -3.32 -14.77
N TYR A 106 -5.15 -3.44 -14.79
CA TYR A 106 -4.45 -4.55 -14.12
C TYR A 106 -3.90 -4.17 -12.76
N LYS A 107 -3.59 -2.87 -12.59
CA LYS A 107 -2.94 -2.34 -11.40
C LYS A 107 -3.44 -0.94 -11.10
N LEU A 108 -3.56 -0.65 -9.81
CA LEU A 108 -3.85 0.69 -9.33
C LEU A 108 -2.76 1.10 -8.33
N TYR A 109 -2.38 2.37 -8.39
CA TYR A 109 -1.47 2.99 -7.46
C TYR A 109 -2.20 4.10 -6.72
N CYS A 110 -1.88 4.22 -5.43
CA CYS A 110 -2.44 5.23 -4.54
C CYS A 110 -1.28 6.00 -3.93
N GLN A 111 -1.27 7.33 -4.06
CA GLN A 111 -0.29 8.17 -3.39
C GLN A 111 -0.95 8.80 -2.17
N ILE A 112 -0.35 8.61 -1.00
CA ILE A 112 -0.84 9.13 0.28
C ILE A 112 0.30 9.88 0.95
N GLY A 113 0.14 11.20 1.14
CA GLY A 113 1.17 12.00 1.82
C GLY A 113 2.52 12.06 1.11
N GLY A 114 2.59 11.67 -0.17
CA GLY A 114 3.81 11.58 -0.96
C GLY A 114 4.34 10.16 -1.15
N GLU A 115 3.93 9.20 -0.31
CA GLU A 115 4.30 7.79 -0.46
C GLU A 115 3.38 7.09 -1.47
N ILE A 116 3.93 6.19 -2.29
CA ILE A 116 3.20 5.47 -3.34
C ILE A 116 2.98 4.02 -2.92
N PHE A 117 1.71 3.62 -2.91
CA PHE A 117 1.25 2.28 -2.60
C PHE A 117 0.74 1.59 -3.86
N GLU A 118 1.15 0.34 -4.09
CA GLU A 118 0.58 -0.53 -5.11
C GLU A 118 -0.60 -1.30 -4.51
N SER A 119 -1.67 -1.46 -5.29
CA SER A 119 -2.83 -2.25 -4.87
C SER A 119 -2.42 -3.69 -4.58
N HIS A 120 -2.74 -4.20 -3.39
CA HIS A 120 -2.50 -5.59 -3.00
C HIS A 120 -3.34 -6.55 -3.84
N SER A 121 -4.59 -6.16 -4.11
CA SER A 121 -5.46 -6.85 -5.05
C SER A 121 -6.33 -5.84 -5.79
N PHE A 122 -6.70 -6.20 -7.02
CA PHE A 122 -7.50 -5.39 -7.90
C PHE A 122 -8.51 -6.27 -8.64
N ASN A 123 -9.79 -6.03 -8.39
CA ASN A 123 -10.87 -6.48 -9.26
C ASN A 123 -11.24 -5.32 -10.20
N VAL A 124 -11.94 -5.61 -11.29
CA VAL A 124 -12.33 -4.69 -12.38
C VAL A 124 -12.78 -3.30 -11.90
N THR A 125 -13.39 -3.17 -10.71
CA THR A 125 -13.85 -1.89 -10.15
C THR A 125 -13.37 -1.61 -8.72
N VAL A 126 -12.63 -2.51 -8.08
CA VAL A 126 -12.29 -2.41 -6.66
C VAL A 126 -10.82 -2.72 -6.44
N ALA A 127 -10.11 -1.76 -5.86
CA ALA A 127 -8.71 -1.88 -5.47
C ALA A 127 -8.59 -1.92 -3.95
N TYR A 128 -7.72 -2.80 -3.46
CA TYR A 128 -7.39 -2.92 -2.04
C TYR A 128 -5.95 -2.50 -1.81
N PHE A 129 -5.72 -1.64 -0.81
CA PHE A 129 -4.39 -1.18 -0.42
C PHE A 129 -4.17 -1.46 1.06
N ILE A 130 -2.95 -1.86 1.42
CA ILE A 130 -2.53 -2.03 2.81
C ILE A 130 -1.73 -0.79 3.20
N ILE A 131 -2.28 0.02 4.11
CA ILE A 131 -1.66 1.29 4.50
C ILE A 131 -0.85 1.09 5.80
N PRO A 132 0.44 1.48 5.83
CA PRO A 132 1.29 1.29 7.01
C PRO A 132 0.84 2.16 8.18
N MET A 133 1.16 1.71 9.40
CA MET A 133 0.86 2.43 10.65
C MET A 133 1.65 3.74 10.82
N SER A 134 2.66 3.98 9.99
CA SER A 134 3.43 5.23 9.98
C SER A 134 2.63 6.43 9.46
N ILE A 135 1.52 6.20 8.74
CA ILE A 135 0.70 7.27 8.17
C ILE A 135 -0.37 7.72 9.19
N TYR A 136 -0.33 9.00 9.56
CA TYR A 136 -1.27 9.63 10.47
C TYR A 136 -1.55 11.09 10.08
N GLY A 137 -2.63 11.67 10.62
CA GLY A 137 -3.06 13.05 10.35
C GLY A 137 -3.81 13.20 9.04
N TYR A 138 -3.96 14.44 8.58
CA TYR A 138 -4.59 14.75 7.30
C TYR A 138 -3.65 14.43 6.14
N GLN A 139 -4.07 13.53 5.26
CA GLN A 139 -3.33 13.11 4.09
C GLN A 139 -4.11 13.41 2.82
N ASN A 140 -3.37 13.82 1.80
CA ASN A 140 -3.88 13.95 0.44
C ASN A 140 -3.71 12.62 -0.27
N ILE A 141 -4.79 12.17 -0.90
CA ILE A 141 -4.85 10.92 -1.65
C ILE A 141 -5.15 11.19 -3.12
N THR A 142 -4.28 10.67 -3.97
CA THR A 142 -4.43 10.64 -5.44
C THR A 142 -4.23 9.21 -5.94
N ILE A 143 -4.75 8.90 -7.13
CA ILE A 143 -4.65 7.57 -7.72
C ILE A 143 -4.06 7.62 -9.13
N SER A 144 -3.39 6.55 -9.54
CA SER A 144 -2.74 6.43 -10.85
C SER A 144 -2.82 4.99 -11.36
N TYR A 145 -2.85 4.80 -12.68
CA TYR A 145 -2.69 3.48 -13.30
C TYR A 145 -1.24 3.15 -13.68
N ASP A 146 -0.34 4.13 -13.66
CA ASP A 146 1.02 4.02 -14.22
C ASP A 146 2.15 4.63 -13.36
N LYS A 147 1.83 5.10 -12.14
CA LYS A 147 2.74 5.80 -11.20
C LYS A 147 3.26 7.16 -11.69
N MET A 148 2.91 7.59 -12.91
CA MET A 148 3.40 8.84 -13.51
C MET A 148 2.29 9.87 -13.61
N ASN A 149 1.12 9.43 -14.07
CA ASN A 149 -0.05 10.26 -14.31
C ASN A 149 -1.07 10.06 -13.19
N TRP A 150 -1.24 11.09 -12.36
CA TRP A 150 -2.10 11.06 -11.18
C TRP A 150 -3.45 11.71 -11.46
N SER A 151 -4.49 11.22 -10.78
CA SER A 151 -5.82 11.82 -10.82
C SER A 151 -5.74 13.30 -10.42
N PRO A 152 -6.44 14.20 -11.14
CA PRO A 152 -6.47 15.62 -10.80
C PRO A 152 -7.21 15.88 -9.48
N ASP A 153 -8.16 15.01 -9.14
CA ASP A 153 -8.90 15.09 -7.91
C ASP A 153 -8.00 14.68 -6.74
N VAL A 154 -8.00 15.49 -5.67
CA VAL A 154 -7.25 15.21 -4.45
C VAL A 154 -8.25 14.99 -3.33
N LYS A 155 -8.29 13.80 -2.75
CA LYS A 155 -9.14 13.53 -1.58
C LYS A 155 -8.33 13.70 -0.31
N ARG A 156 -8.83 14.51 0.61
CA ARG A 156 -8.22 14.67 1.94
C ARG A 156 -8.90 13.74 2.93
N ILE A 157 -8.11 12.93 3.63
CA ILE A 157 -8.60 11.93 4.61
C ILE A 157 -7.78 12.06 5.88
N TYR A 158 -8.44 11.93 7.03
CA TYR A 158 -7.77 11.98 8.33
C TYR A 158 -7.52 10.57 8.86
N PHE A 159 -6.26 10.23 9.04
CA PHE A 159 -5.82 9.01 9.69
C PHE A 159 -5.58 9.32 11.17
N GLN A 160 -6.33 8.70 12.08
CA GLN A 160 -6.08 8.90 13.51
C GLN A 160 -4.68 8.34 13.85
N LYS A 161 -4.13 8.73 15.01
CA LYS A 161 -2.95 8.07 15.57
C LYS A 161 -3.42 7.13 16.69
N THR A 162 -3.26 5.82 16.51
CA THR A 162 -3.55 4.88 17.59
C THR A 162 -2.29 4.81 18.40
N TYR A 163 -2.38 5.35 19.60
CA TYR A 163 -1.48 4.93 20.65
C TYR A 163 -1.86 3.48 20.92
N SER A 164 -0.98 2.54 20.55
CA SER A 164 -1.11 1.17 21.00
C SER A 164 -1.03 1.18 22.53
N HIS A 165 -2.16 1.41 23.19
CA HIS A 165 -2.27 1.29 24.65
C HIS A 165 -2.02 -0.15 25.11
N GLN A 166 -1.82 -1.09 24.18
CA GLN A 166 -1.43 -2.49 24.41
C GLN A 166 -0.09 -2.71 25.11
N PHE A 167 0.66 -1.67 25.49
CA PHE A 167 1.85 -1.83 26.33
C PHE A 167 1.77 -1.17 27.71
N ILE A 168 0.59 -0.69 28.13
CA ILE A 168 0.32 -0.69 29.57
C ILE A 168 -0.10 -2.13 29.89
N ASN A 169 0.92 -2.98 29.99
CA ASN A 169 0.84 -4.36 30.40
C ASN A 169 -0.28 -4.53 31.42
N GLU A 170 -1.17 -5.50 31.25
CA GLU A 170 -2.09 -5.91 32.33
C GLU A 170 -1.31 -6.26 33.62
N SER A 171 0.00 -6.45 33.52
CA SER A 171 0.98 -6.60 34.61
C SER A 171 1.31 -5.30 35.38
N THR A 172 1.02 -4.11 34.85
CA THR A 172 1.33 -2.82 35.49
C THR A 172 0.70 -2.69 36.89
N PRO A 173 -0.59 -3.02 37.12
CA PRO A 173 -1.15 -3.04 38.46
C PRO A 173 -0.48 -4.08 39.37
N PHE A 174 -0.04 -5.23 38.83
CA PHE A 174 0.67 -6.25 39.61
C PHE A 174 2.05 -5.76 40.05
N VAL A 175 2.82 -5.10 39.18
CA VAL A 175 4.13 -4.51 39.52
C VAL A 175 3.98 -3.41 40.56
N PHE A 176 2.97 -2.54 40.42
CA PHE A 176 2.66 -1.51 41.43
C PHE A 176 2.26 -2.12 42.78
N ALA A 177 1.40 -3.14 42.78
CA ALA A 177 1.01 -3.84 44.00
C ALA A 177 2.21 -4.49 44.69
N LEU A 178 3.11 -5.12 43.93
CA LEU A 178 4.34 -5.73 44.45
C LEU A 178 5.26 -4.68 45.09
N LEU A 179 5.44 -3.52 44.43
CA LEU A 179 6.22 -2.41 44.99
C LEU A 179 5.62 -1.87 46.30
N VAL A 180 4.29 -1.74 46.38
CA VAL A 180 3.60 -1.31 47.61
C VAL A 180 3.82 -2.32 48.74
N VAL A 181 3.72 -3.62 48.46
CA VAL A 181 3.97 -4.68 49.46
C VAL A 181 5.41 -4.65 49.96
N VAL A 182 6.39 -4.45 49.07
CA VAL A 182 7.82 -4.33 49.45
C VAL A 182 8.07 -3.07 50.29
N LEU A 183 7.46 -1.93 49.95
CA LEU A 183 7.58 -0.70 50.73
C LEU A 183 6.95 -0.83 52.13
N ILE A 184 5.78 -1.46 52.23
CA ILE A 184 5.15 -1.73 53.54
C ILE A 184 6.05 -2.68 54.36
N GLY A 185 6.55 -3.76 53.74
CA GLY A 185 7.43 -4.72 54.40
C GLY A 185 8.71 -4.09 54.92
N THR A 186 9.36 -3.24 54.12
CA THR A 186 10.58 -2.51 54.53
C THR A 186 10.30 -1.48 55.62
N CYS A 187 9.20 -0.72 55.55
CA CYS A 187 8.76 0.18 56.62
C CYS A 187 8.50 -0.57 57.94
N LEU A 188 7.90 -1.77 57.89
CA LEU A 188 7.66 -2.58 59.09
C LEU A 188 8.95 -3.17 59.68
N LEU A 189 9.92 -3.55 58.84
CA LEU A 189 11.22 -4.08 59.29
C LEU A 189 12.11 -2.99 59.89
N HIS A 190 12.20 -1.82 59.25
CA HIS A 190 13.05 -0.73 59.73
C HIS A 190 12.37 0.17 60.76
N GLY A 191 11.05 0.31 60.72
CA GLY A 191 10.28 1.15 61.65
C GLY A 191 10.28 0.65 63.09
N LYS A 192 10.50 -0.66 63.32
CA LYS A 192 10.65 -1.20 64.68
C LYS A 192 11.92 -0.72 65.38
N GLY A 193 12.96 -0.30 64.63
CA GLY A 193 14.20 0.21 65.21
C GLY A 193 14.16 1.70 65.57
N ALA A 194 13.31 2.51 64.93
CA ALA A 194 13.32 3.96 65.10
C ALA A 194 12.37 4.50 66.19
N ILE A 195 11.44 3.68 66.70
CA ILE A 195 10.41 4.11 67.66
C ILE A 195 10.85 3.89 69.13
N PHE A 196 11.87 3.07 69.39
CA PHE A 196 12.26 2.70 70.77
C PHE A 196 13.42 3.49 71.39
N ASP A 197 14.07 4.41 70.67
CA ASP A 197 15.25 5.12 71.19
C ASP A 197 14.98 6.55 71.69
N LYS A 198 13.71 6.92 71.93
CA LYS A 198 13.39 8.20 72.58
C LYS A 198 13.05 7.98 74.04
N GLU A 199 14.07 7.66 74.83
CA GLU A 199 14.00 7.75 76.29
C GLU A 199 13.95 9.25 76.64
N GLU A 200 12.76 9.71 77.00
CA GLU A 200 12.50 11.10 77.38
C GLU A 200 13.13 11.35 78.76
N GLU A 201 14.29 12.01 78.79
CA GLU A 201 14.87 12.51 80.04
C GLU A 201 13.88 13.49 80.68
N ILE A 202 13.25 13.05 81.78
CA ILE A 202 12.37 13.89 82.59
C ILE A 202 13.24 14.94 83.29
N PRO A 203 13.10 16.24 82.99
CA PRO A 203 13.86 17.27 83.69
C PRO A 203 13.44 17.32 85.16
N LEU A 204 14.42 17.14 86.05
CA LEU A 204 14.24 17.26 87.50
C LEU A 204 13.71 18.65 87.87
N PRO A 205 12.71 18.76 88.76
CA PRO A 205 12.17 20.04 89.18
C PRO A 205 13.23 20.85 89.94
N HIS A 206 13.46 22.07 89.47
CA HIS A 206 14.29 23.06 90.14
C HIS A 206 13.64 23.46 91.47
N VAL A 207 14.27 23.06 92.58
CA VAL A 207 13.92 23.54 93.92
C VAL A 207 14.42 24.99 94.02
N THR A 208 13.50 25.94 94.01
CA THR A 208 13.79 27.34 94.37
C THR A 208 13.62 27.49 95.88
N ASP A 209 14.73 27.57 96.60
CA ASP A 209 14.75 27.98 98.00
C ASP A 209 14.39 29.47 98.11
N ASN A 210 13.25 29.74 98.73
CA ASN A 210 12.89 31.06 99.20
C ASN A 210 13.72 31.38 100.45
N ALA A 211 14.55 32.42 100.37
CA ALA A 211 15.16 33.03 101.53
C ALA A 211 15.05 34.56 101.46
N LYS A 212 14.24 35.08 102.40
CA LYS A 212 14.04 36.46 102.87
C LYS A 212 13.14 37.40 102.09
#